data_AF-A0A0P0SCR9-F1
#
_entry.id   AF-A0A0P0SCR9-F1
#
_cell.length_a   1.000
_cell.length_b   1.000
_cell.length_c   1.000
_cell.angle_alpha   90.00
_cell.angle_beta   90.00
_cell.angle_gamma   90.00
#
_symmetry.space_group_name_H-M   'P 1'
#
loop_
_entity.id
_entity.type
_entity.pdbx_description
1 polymer ?
#
loop_
_entity_poly.entity_id
_entity_poly.type
_entity_poly.pdbx_seq_one_letter_code
_entity_poly.pdbx_strand_id
1 'polypeptide(L)'
;MSSRHVGVVIAAPPETVYAWVRDPRNLPRWAAGVGDRVEERDGRWIVPGGPLGEVEFRFVPENDWGVLDHEVVLPSGEVAHNPLRVAPHPDGSEIVFSVRRAPSATDADVERDVAAVVADLERLRDLLEATPRPGPTT
;
A
#
# COMPACT_ATOMS: atom_id res chain seq x y z
N MET A 1 -6.58 -21.26 -4.37
CA MET A 1 -5.72 -20.11 -4.04
C MET A 1 -5.96 -19.73 -2.59
N SER A 2 -4.89 -19.45 -1.83
CA SER A 2 -4.98 -18.95 -0.46
C SER A 2 -4.59 -17.46 -0.40
N SER A 3 -4.98 -16.80 0.68
CA SER A 3 -4.55 -15.43 0.99
C SER A 3 -4.06 -15.36 2.43
N ARG A 4 -3.11 -14.46 2.68
CA ARG A 4 -2.67 -14.09 4.02
C ARG A 4 -2.91 -12.61 4.23
N HIS A 5 -3.60 -12.29 5.32
CA HIS A 5 -3.89 -10.91 5.69
C HIS A 5 -2.80 -10.42 6.64
N VAL A 6 -2.23 -9.26 6.33
CA VAL A 6 -1.23 -8.58 7.15
C VAL A 6 -1.87 -7.28 7.62
N GLY A 7 -1.92 -7.08 8.93
CA GLY A 7 -2.50 -5.90 9.55
C GLY A 7 -1.48 -5.16 10.42
N VAL A 8 -1.49 -3.83 10.37
CA VAL A 8 -0.74 -2.96 11.28
C VAL A 8 -1.66 -1.87 11.80
N VAL A 9 -1.62 -1.64 13.12
CA VAL A 9 -2.31 -0.51 13.76
C VAL A 9 -1.44 0.73 13.68
N ILE A 10 -2.05 1.85 13.30
CA ILE A 10 -1.42 3.17 13.17
C ILE A 10 -2.16 4.14 14.10
N ALA A 11 -1.41 4.83 14.97
CA ALA A 11 -1.94 5.81 15.91
C ALA A 11 -2.34 7.15 15.24
N ALA A 12 -3.16 7.06 14.19
CA ALA A 12 -3.70 8.18 13.42
C ALA A 12 -5.15 7.90 12.99
N PRO A 13 -5.98 8.94 12.77
CA PRO A 13 -7.35 8.77 12.31
C PRO A 13 -7.42 8.06 10.94
N PRO A 14 -8.42 7.17 10.71
CA PRO A 14 -8.56 6.43 9.46
C PRO A 14 -8.55 7.30 8.20
N GLU A 15 -9.22 8.46 8.24
CA GLU A 15 -9.30 9.42 7.14
C GLU A 15 -7.93 10.04 6.79
N THR A 16 -7.10 10.27 7.81
CA THR A 16 -5.74 10.80 7.63
C THR A 16 -4.84 9.74 6.98
N VAL A 17 -4.90 8.49 7.46
CA VAL A 17 -4.14 7.39 6.88
C VAL A 17 -4.60 7.12 5.44
N TYR A 18 -5.92 7.08 5.21
CA TYR A 18 -6.50 6.89 3.89
C TYR A 18 -6.04 7.95 2.89
N ALA A 19 -6.21 9.24 3.22
CA ALA A 19 -5.83 10.34 2.34
C ALA A 19 -4.34 10.33 2.01
N TRP A 20 -3.49 9.95 2.97
CA TRP A 20 -2.05 9.88 2.77
C TRP A 20 -1.65 8.72 1.87
N VAL A 21 -2.16 7.51 2.12
CA VAL A 21 -1.84 6.30 1.32
C VAL A 21 -2.40 6.41 -0.10
N ARG A 22 -3.55 7.07 -0.25
CA ARG A 22 -4.23 7.27 -1.54
C ARG A 22 -3.41 8.09 -2.53
N ASP A 23 -2.57 9.02 -2.08
CA ASP A 23 -1.70 9.80 -2.96
C ASP A 23 -0.52 8.93 -3.43
N PRO A 24 -0.45 8.53 -4.72
CA PRO A 24 0.61 7.65 -5.20
C PRO A 24 2.01 8.25 -5.08
N ARG A 25 2.12 9.57 -4.95
CA ARG A 25 3.40 10.26 -4.69
C ARG A 25 4.03 9.84 -3.36
N ASN A 26 3.24 9.30 -2.43
CA ASN A 26 3.73 8.80 -1.16
C ASN A 26 4.25 7.37 -1.23
N LEU A 27 3.92 6.56 -2.25
CA LEU A 27 4.32 5.16 -2.35
C LEU A 27 5.84 4.92 -2.15
N PRO A 28 6.75 5.67 -2.80
CA PRO A 28 8.20 5.45 -2.66
C PRO A 28 8.72 5.63 -1.23
N ARG A 29 7.93 6.26 -0.36
CA ARG A 29 8.34 6.55 1.03
C ARG A 29 8.19 5.33 1.93
N TRP A 30 7.30 4.39 1.59
CA TRP A 30 6.96 3.26 2.47
C TRP A 30 6.97 1.90 1.78
N ALA A 31 6.57 1.83 0.50
CA ALA A 31 6.47 0.59 -0.25
C ALA A 31 7.78 0.28 -0.98
N ALA A 32 8.58 -0.64 -0.45
CA ALA A 32 9.90 -0.98 -0.99
C ALA A 32 9.82 -1.69 -2.37
N GLY A 33 8.66 -2.27 -2.70
CA GLY A 33 8.39 -2.83 -4.03
C GLY A 33 8.20 -1.76 -5.11
N VAL A 34 7.88 -0.53 -4.70
CA VAL A 34 7.83 0.65 -5.57
C VAL A 34 9.22 1.28 -5.54
N GLY A 35 9.86 1.44 -6.70
CA GLY A 35 11.19 2.06 -6.76
C GLY A 35 11.21 3.50 -6.21
N ASP A 36 12.31 4.21 -6.44
CA ASP A 36 12.59 5.48 -5.74
C ASP A 36 11.62 6.64 -6.06
N ARG A 37 10.76 6.50 -7.09
CA ARG A 37 9.79 7.52 -7.48
C ARG A 37 8.59 6.94 -8.21
N VAL A 38 7.51 7.71 -8.22
CA VAL A 38 6.33 7.51 -9.07
C VAL A 38 6.15 8.78 -9.91
N GLU A 39 5.80 8.62 -11.19
CA GLU A 39 5.57 9.70 -12.14
C GLU A 39 4.14 9.65 -12.65
N GLU A 40 3.49 10.80 -12.82
CA GLU A 40 2.22 10.89 -13.54
C GLU A 40 2.50 11.10 -15.04
N ARG A 41 2.05 10.18 -15.89
CA ARG A 41 2.19 10.23 -17.35
C ARG A 41 0.82 9.98 -18.00
N ASP A 42 0.30 10.97 -18.71
CA ASP A 42 -1.01 10.91 -19.37
C ASP A 42 -2.17 10.48 -18.43
N GLY A 43 -2.17 10.97 -17.18
CA GLY A 43 -3.16 10.62 -16.16
C GLY A 43 -3.00 9.22 -15.56
N ARG A 44 -1.87 8.55 -15.82
CA ARG A 44 -1.51 7.24 -15.24
C ARG A 44 -0.33 7.38 -14.32
N TRP A 45 -0.32 6.60 -13.24
CA TRP A 45 0.81 6.55 -12.32
C TRP A 45 1.78 5.46 -12.74
N ILE A 46 3.01 5.85 -13.05
CA ILE A 46 4.06 4.98 -13.55
C ILE A 46 5.19 4.94 -12.54
N VAL A 47 5.62 3.73 -12.21
CA VAL A 47 6.85 3.48 -11.45
C VAL A 47 7.91 3.12 -12.50
N PRO A 48 8.86 4.00 -12.84
CA PRO A 48 9.73 3.84 -14.01
C PRO A 48 10.86 2.81 -13.82
N GLY A 49 10.94 2.18 -12.65
CA GLY A 49 11.96 1.19 -12.32
C GLY A 49 11.83 0.66 -10.90
N GLY A 50 12.60 -0.37 -10.59
CA GLY A 50 12.52 -1.13 -9.34
C GLY A 50 12.63 -2.62 -9.61
N PRO A 51 12.47 -3.49 -8.59
CA PRO A 51 12.55 -4.94 -8.74
C PRO A 51 11.57 -5.51 -9.79
N LEU A 52 10.47 -4.81 -10.05
CA LEU A 52 9.41 -5.21 -10.97
C LEU A 52 9.54 -4.60 -12.39
N GLY A 53 10.54 -3.77 -12.65
CA GLY A 53 10.66 -3.00 -13.89
C GLY A 53 9.77 -1.76 -13.93
N GLU A 54 9.44 -1.28 -15.13
CA GLU A 54 8.46 -0.20 -15.30
C GLU A 54 7.04 -0.78 -15.14
N VAL A 55 6.31 -0.32 -14.12
CA VAL A 55 4.94 -0.79 -13.84
C VAL A 55 3.96 0.37 -13.80
N GLU A 56 2.73 0.10 -14.22
CA GLU A 56 1.62 1.04 -14.04
C GLU A 56 0.84 0.69 -12.77
N PHE A 57 0.53 1.70 -11.97
CA PHE A 57 -0.17 1.56 -10.70
C PHE A 57 -1.52 2.28 -10.74
N ARG A 58 -2.59 1.63 -10.24
CA ARG A 58 -3.95 2.21 -10.22
C ARG A 58 -4.66 1.88 -8.92
N PHE A 59 -4.99 2.90 -8.12
CA PHE A 59 -5.96 2.74 -7.02
C PHE A 59 -7.40 2.70 -7.57
N VAL A 60 -8.29 1.97 -6.88
CA VAL A 60 -9.75 2.14 -7.03
C VAL A 60 -10.18 3.60 -6.84
N PRO A 61 -11.37 4.06 -7.27
CA PRO A 61 -11.85 5.42 -7.00
C PRO A 61 -11.91 5.79 -5.50
N GLU A 62 -11.93 7.09 -5.21
CA GLU A 62 -12.07 7.59 -3.84
C GLU A 62 -13.39 7.11 -3.23
N ASN A 63 -13.35 6.72 -1.95
CA ASN A 63 -14.50 6.14 -1.26
C ASN A 63 -14.40 6.31 0.26
N ASP A 64 -15.56 6.35 0.91
CA ASP A 64 -15.69 6.55 2.36
C ASP A 64 -15.48 5.25 3.17
N TRP A 65 -15.20 4.13 2.51
CA TRP A 65 -15.13 2.80 3.14
C TRP A 65 -13.69 2.38 3.51
N GLY A 66 -12.72 3.25 3.23
CA GLY A 66 -11.29 3.04 3.47
C GLY A 66 -10.63 2.07 2.50
N VAL A 67 -11.28 1.75 1.37
CA VAL A 67 -10.76 0.78 0.39
C VAL A 67 -9.72 1.44 -0.50
N LEU A 68 -8.52 0.87 -0.49
CA LEU A 68 -7.32 1.29 -1.23
C LEU A 68 -6.80 0.15 -2.12
N ASP A 69 -7.69 -0.75 -2.52
CA ASP A 69 -7.40 -1.79 -3.49
C ASP A 69 -6.74 -1.17 -4.72
N HIS A 70 -5.72 -1.84 -5.22
CA HIS A 70 -4.98 -1.35 -6.37
C HIS A 70 -4.51 -2.45 -7.30
N GLU A 71 -4.30 -2.05 -8.53
CA GLU A 71 -3.75 -2.86 -9.60
C GLU A 71 -2.32 -2.42 -9.88
N VAL A 72 -1.45 -3.41 -10.08
CA VAL A 72 -0.11 -3.22 -10.64
C VAL A 72 -0.07 -3.95 -11.97
N VAL A 73 0.07 -3.20 -13.06
CA VAL A 73 0.23 -3.74 -14.41
C VAL A 73 1.72 -3.94 -14.67
N LEU A 74 2.13 -5.20 -14.83
CA LEU A 74 3.51 -5.60 -15.09
C LEU A 74 3.89 -5.38 -16.56
N PRO A 75 5.19 -5.34 -16.91
CA PRO A 75 5.65 -5.25 -18.31
C PRO A 75 5.10 -6.37 -19.21
N SER A 76 4.76 -7.53 -18.63
CA SER A 76 4.13 -8.66 -19.33
C SER A 76 2.68 -8.41 -19.71
N GLY A 77 2.05 -7.35 -19.20
CA GLY A 77 0.60 -7.11 -19.27
C GLY A 77 -0.22 -7.84 -18.22
N GLU A 78 0.42 -8.65 -17.36
CA GLU A 78 -0.24 -9.26 -16.20
C GLU A 78 -0.65 -8.18 -15.19
N VAL A 79 -1.82 -8.34 -14.60
CA VAL A 79 -2.36 -7.42 -13.59
C VAL A 79 -2.37 -8.11 -12.23
N ALA A 80 -1.54 -7.60 -11.32
CA ALA A 80 -1.57 -8.01 -9.92
C ALA A 80 -2.62 -7.17 -9.17
N HIS A 81 -3.63 -7.84 -8.60
CA HIS A 81 -4.66 -7.20 -7.78
C HIS A 81 -4.29 -7.30 -6.29
N ASN A 82 -4.18 -6.16 -5.63
CA ASN A 82 -3.69 -6.00 -4.27
C ASN A 82 -4.78 -5.39 -3.39
N PRO A 83 -5.55 -6.21 -2.64
CA PRO A 83 -6.52 -5.68 -1.70
C PRO A 83 -5.83 -4.99 -0.53
N LEU A 84 -6.22 -3.75 -0.26
CA LEU A 84 -5.68 -2.91 0.80
C LEU A 84 -6.80 -2.07 1.39
N ARG A 85 -6.91 -2.03 2.71
CA ARG A 85 -7.97 -1.26 3.37
C ARG A 85 -7.49 -0.65 4.67
N VAL A 86 -7.94 0.57 4.94
CA VAL A 86 -7.85 1.21 6.26
C VAL A 86 -9.22 1.08 6.94
N ALA A 87 -9.22 0.65 8.21
CA ALA A 87 -10.42 0.51 9.02
C ALA A 87 -10.27 1.24 10.37
N PRO A 88 -11.38 1.70 11.00
CA PRO A 88 -11.35 2.20 12.36
C PRO A 88 -10.81 1.18 13.35
N HIS A 89 -9.94 1.61 14.26
CA HIS A 89 -9.39 0.81 15.35
C HIS A 89 -9.45 1.62 16.67
N PRO A 90 -9.67 1.01 17.86
CA PRO A 90 -9.71 1.75 19.12
C PRO A 90 -8.50 2.66 19.39
N ASP A 91 -7.33 2.28 18.88
CA ASP A 91 -6.07 3.02 19.02
C ASP A 91 -5.74 3.94 17.82
N GLY A 92 -6.67 4.13 16.88
CA GLY A 92 -6.50 4.95 15.68
C GLY A 92 -7.11 4.28 14.45
N SER A 93 -6.28 3.65 13.64
CA SER A 93 -6.70 2.90 12.46
C SER A 93 -5.90 1.63 12.28
N GLU A 94 -6.49 0.65 11.61
CA GLU A 94 -5.80 -0.57 11.18
C GLU A 94 -5.73 -0.59 9.66
N ILE A 95 -4.53 -0.72 9.11
CA ILE A 95 -4.34 -0.96 7.68
C ILE A 95 -4.10 -2.44 7.44
N VAL A 96 -4.87 -3.04 6.52
CA VAL A 96 -4.82 -4.47 6.21
C VAL A 96 -4.54 -4.67 4.71
N PHE A 97 -3.49 -5.43 4.41
CA PHE A 97 -3.14 -5.88 3.05
C PHE A 97 -3.39 -7.38 2.90
N SER A 98 -3.93 -7.81 1.76
CA SER A 98 -4.14 -9.24 1.46
C SER A 98 -3.13 -9.78 0.45
N VAL A 99 -2.13 -10.50 0.93
CA VAL A 99 -1.13 -11.17 0.07
C VAL A 99 -1.76 -12.41 -0.55
N ARG A 100 -1.85 -12.44 -1.88
CA ARG A 100 -2.42 -13.56 -2.64
C ARG A 100 -1.31 -14.45 -3.18
N ARG A 101 -1.42 -15.76 -2.94
CA ARG A 101 -0.45 -16.72 -3.47
C ARG A 101 -0.62 -16.86 -5.00
N ALA A 102 0.41 -16.50 -5.75
CA ALA A 102 0.47 -16.78 -7.18
C ALA A 102 0.47 -18.30 -7.45
N PRO A 103 -0.09 -18.78 -8.59
CA PRO A 103 -0.18 -20.21 -8.88
C PRO A 103 1.16 -20.97 -8.82
N SER A 104 2.25 -20.29 -9.19
CA SER A 104 3.61 -20.85 -9.23
C SER A 104 4.42 -20.61 -7.95
N ALA A 105 3.89 -19.88 -6.97
CA ALA A 105 4.63 -19.50 -5.78
C ALA A 105 4.81 -20.67 -4.80
N THR A 106 6.02 -20.84 -4.29
CA THR A 106 6.33 -21.76 -3.19
C THR A 106 5.90 -21.16 -1.85
N ASP A 107 5.90 -21.96 -0.77
CA ASP A 107 5.60 -21.46 0.57
C ASP A 107 6.64 -20.42 1.01
N ALA A 108 7.90 -20.61 0.64
CA ALA A 108 8.97 -19.67 0.93
C ALA A 108 8.80 -18.33 0.20
N ASP A 109 8.26 -18.35 -1.02
CA ASP A 109 7.93 -17.12 -1.76
C ASP A 109 6.79 -16.37 -1.06
N VAL A 110 5.75 -17.08 -0.64
CA VAL A 110 4.63 -16.47 0.11
C VAL A 110 5.10 -15.88 1.44
N GLU A 111 6.01 -16.54 2.16
CA GLU A 111 6.56 -15.97 3.40
C GLU A 111 7.42 -14.73 3.15
N ARG A 112 8.19 -14.72 2.05
CA ARG A 112 8.97 -13.54 1.66
C ARG A 112 8.06 -12.37 1.32
N ASP A 113 7.00 -12.60 0.55
CA ASP A 113 6.03 -11.57 0.17
C ASP A 113 5.30 -11.01 1.39
N VAL A 114 4.88 -11.87 2.32
CA VAL A 114 4.27 -11.43 3.57
C VAL A 114 5.24 -10.62 4.42
N ALA A 115 6.49 -11.06 4.57
CA ALA A 115 7.49 -10.30 5.32
C ALA A 115 7.78 -8.94 4.69
N ALA A 116 7.82 -8.85 3.36
CA ALA A 116 7.99 -7.59 2.65
C ALA A 116 6.82 -6.63 2.90
N VAL A 117 5.58 -7.13 2.82
CA VAL A 117 4.37 -6.35 3.09
C VAL A 117 4.29 -5.92 4.55
N VAL A 118 4.65 -6.76 5.52
CA VAL A 118 4.76 -6.37 6.93
C VAL A 118 5.70 -5.17 7.06
N ALA A 119 6.90 -5.27 6.49
CA ALA A 119 7.90 -4.21 6.59
C ALA A 119 7.44 -2.90 5.91
N ASP A 120 6.70 -2.98 4.80
CA ASP A 120 6.09 -1.82 4.13
C ASP A 120 5.07 -1.12 5.05
N LEU A 121 4.15 -1.89 5.65
CA LEU A 121 3.12 -1.35 6.53
C LEU A 121 3.70 -0.78 7.84
N GLU A 122 4.77 -1.38 8.37
CA GLU A 122 5.50 -0.84 9.53
C GLU A 122 6.20 0.49 9.20
N ARG A 123 6.84 0.61 8.03
CA ARG A 123 7.39 1.90 7.56
C ARG A 123 6.31 2.96 7.44
N LEU A 124 5.15 2.60 6.89
CA LEU A 124 4.01 3.50 6.76
C LEU A 124 3.54 4.01 8.13
N ARG A 125 3.40 3.11 9.11
CA ARG A 125 3.07 3.47 10.50
C ARG A 125 4.06 4.50 11.03
N ASP A 126 5.35 4.19 10.97
CA ASP A 126 6.40 5.04 11.56
C ASP A 126 6.42 6.44 10.93
N LEU A 127 6.19 6.55 9.61
CA LEU A 127 6.08 7.83 8.91
C LEU A 127 4.88 8.68 9.38
N LEU A 128 3.72 8.04 9.56
CA LEU A 128 2.49 8.72 9.94
C LEU A 128 2.48 9.12 11.41
N GLU A 129 3.10 8.32 12.27
CA GLU A 129 3.23 8.62 13.71
C GLU A 129 4.33 9.64 14.02
N ALA A 130 5.38 9.72 13.18
CA ALA A 130 6.42 10.74 13.30
C ALA A 130 5.97 12.14 12.85
N THR A 131 4.86 12.25 12.13
CA THR A 131 4.34 13.55 11.68
C THR A 131 3.63 14.26 12.84
N PRO A 132 4.05 15.48 13.26
CA PRO A 132 3.40 16.17 14.35
C PRO A 132 1.92 16.36 14.06
N ARG A 133 1.04 15.90 14.97
CA ARG A 133 -0.39 16.17 14.85
C ARG A 133 -0.59 17.70 14.84
N PRO A 134 -1.38 18.26 13.91
CA PRO A 134 -1.80 19.65 14.04
C PRO A 134 -2.46 19.81 15.42
N GLY A 135 -1.98 20.77 16.21
CA GLY A 135 -2.55 21.08 17.51
C GLY A 135 -4.03 21.46 17.38
N PRO A 136 -4.81 21.34 18.47
CA PRO A 136 -6.23 21.70 18.41
C PRO A 136 -6.39 23.15 17.98
N THR A 137 -7.19 23.38 16.94
CA THR A 137 -7.65 24.72 16.56
C THR A 137 -8.54 25.24 17.69
N THR A 138 -8.04 26.23 18.43
CA THR A 138 -8.80 26.99 19.45
C THR A 138 -9.94 27.78 18.86
#